data_AF-A0A800ESU0-F1
#
_entry.id   AF-A0A800ESU0-F1
#
_cell.length_a   1.000
_cell.length_b   1.000
_cell.length_c   1.000
_cell.angle_alpha   90.00
_cell.angle_beta   90.00
_cell.angle_gamma   90.00
#
_symmetry.space_group_name_H-M   'P 1'
#
loop_
_entity.id
_entity.type
_entity.pdbx_description
1 polymer ?
#
loop_
_entity_poly.entity_id
_entity_poly.type
_entity_poly.pdbx_seq_one_letter_code
_entity_poly.pdbx_strand_id
1 'polypeptide(L)' 'DADLERVIGAGHLRRLNQGDYLSKGGDPPDAIHVILAGAIEVVRSTPDNPEPTPVAYISPGEAIGDMALFTGKRRSSAG' A
#
# COMPACT_ATOMS: atom_id res chain seq x y z
N ASP A 1 -17.32 -13.31 12.47
CA ASP A 1 -16.82 -14.43 11.65
C ASP A 1 -15.45 -14.82 12.21
N ALA A 2 -15.24 -16.09 12.57
CA ALA A 2 -14.03 -16.51 13.29
C ALA A 2 -12.75 -16.33 12.45
N ASP A 3 -12.86 -16.47 11.14
CA ASP A 3 -11.71 -16.26 10.24
C ASP A 3 -11.31 -14.79 10.17
N LEU A 4 -12.31 -13.89 10.12
CA LEU A 4 -12.07 -12.45 10.12
C LEU A 4 -11.38 -11.99 11.40
N GLU A 5 -11.85 -12.45 12.56
CA GLU A 5 -11.23 -12.15 13.86
C GLU A 5 -9.76 -12.61 13.91
N ARG A 6 -9.47 -13.79 13.35
CA ARG A 6 -8.10 -14.32 13.31
C ARG A 6 -7.19 -13.47 12.42
N VAL A 7 -7.69 -12.97 11.29
CA VAL A 7 -6.94 -12.07 10.40
C VAL A 7 -6.68 -10.73 11.08
N ILE A 8 -7.71 -10.14 11.69
CA ILE A 8 -7.59 -8.87 12.42
C ILE A 8 -6.58 -9.00 13.57
N GLY A 9 -6.64 -10.10 14.32
CA GLY A 9 -5.73 -10.36 15.44
C GLY A 9 -4.26 -10.57 15.06
N ALA A 10 -3.98 -10.94 13.81
CA ALA A 10 -2.62 -11.03 13.27
C ALA A 10 -2.08 -9.68 12.74
N GLY A 11 -2.96 -8.69 12.59
CA GLY A 11 -2.62 -7.37 12.06
C GLY A 11 -2.04 -6.41 13.10
N HIS A 12 -1.41 -5.35 12.61
CA HIS A 12 -0.91 -4.24 13.42
C HIS A 12 -1.40 -2.91 12.86
N LEU A 13 -1.81 -1.99 13.74
CA LEU A 13 -2.18 -0.64 13.35
C LEU A 13 -0.92 0.17 13.02
N ARG A 14 -0.89 0.70 11.80
CA ARG A 14 0.13 1.66 11.35
C ARG A 14 -0.54 3.01 11.11
N ARG A 15 0.09 4.08 11.58
CA ARG A 15 -0.32 5.46 11.31
C ARG A 15 0.76 6.13 10.47
N LEU A 16 0.33 6.87 9.46
CA LEU A 16 1.18 7.67 8.59
C LEU A 16 0.73 9.12 8.69
N ASN A 17 1.68 10.03 8.59
CA ASN A 17 1.43 11.45 8.42
C ASN A 17 1.42 11.79 6.93
N GLN A 18 0.92 12.98 6.60
CA GLN A 18 1.00 13.49 5.25
C GLN A 18 2.46 13.56 4.77
N GLY A 19 2.73 12.97 3.61
CA GLY A 19 4.07 12.89 3.02
C GLY A 19 4.89 11.66 3.42
N ASP A 20 4.42 10.86 4.39
CA ASP A 20 5.03 9.57 4.67
C ASP A 20 4.72 8.57 3.55
N TYR A 21 5.70 7.74 3.18
CA TYR A 21 5.49 6.63 2.26
C TYR A 21 5.09 5.37 3.02
N LEU A 22 4.01 4.71 2.59
CA LEU A 22 3.69 3.37 3.08
C LEU A 22 4.74 2.37 2.58
N SER A 23 5.11 2.48 1.30
CA SER A 23 6.09 1.66 0.57
C SER A 23 6.64 2.38 -0.67
N LYS A 24 7.84 2.00 -1.13
CA LYS A 24 8.43 2.53 -2.36
C LYS A 24 8.52 1.46 -3.45
N GLY A 25 8.54 1.91 -4.70
CA GLY A 25 8.75 1.03 -5.85
C GLY A 25 10.08 0.27 -5.71
N GLY A 26 10.04 -1.05 -5.90
CA GLY A 26 11.20 -1.94 -5.73
C GLY A 26 11.35 -2.55 -4.34
N ASP A 27 10.66 -2.03 -3.32
CA ASP A 27 10.67 -2.60 -1.97
C ASP A 27 10.10 -4.03 -2.01
N PRO A 28 10.66 -4.95 -1.20
CA PRO A 28 10.08 -6.28 -1.06
C PRO A 28 8.65 -6.17 -0.49
N PRO A 29 7.73 -7.05 -0.91
CA PRO A 29 6.42 -7.12 -0.27
C PRO A 29 6.59 -7.54 1.20
N ASP A 30 5.95 -6.82 2.10
CA ASP A 30 6.05 -6.98 3.55
C ASP A 30 4.69 -7.33 4.20
N ALA A 31 3.61 -6.67 3.77
CA ALA A 31 2.25 -6.88 4.27
C ALA A 31 1.16 -6.42 3.29
N ILE A 32 -0.05 -6.95 3.47
CA ILE A 32 -1.29 -6.37 2.92
C ILE A 32 -1.74 -5.29 3.90
N HIS A 33 -2.06 -4.12 3.38
CA HIS A 33 -2.55 -3.00 4.17
C HIS A 33 -3.99 -2.72 3.81
N VAL A 34 -4.85 -2.50 4.80
CA VAL A 34 -6.23 -2.04 4.62
C VAL A 34 -6.34 -0.63 5.16
N ILE A 35 -6.88 0.28 4.36
CA ILE A 35 -7.02 1.67 4.77
C ILE A 35 -8.22 1.79 5.71
N LEU A 36 -7.99 2.25 6.93
CA LEU A 36 -9.04 2.43 7.92
C LEU A 36 -9.58 3.87 7.95
N ALA A 37 -8.73 4.86 7.65
CA ALA A 37 -9.08 6.28 7.62
C ALA A 37 -8.05 7.06 6.80
N GLY A 38 -8.44 8.22 6.27
CA GLY A 38 -7.60 9.05 5.41
C GLY A 38 -7.58 8.53 3.97
N ALA A 39 -6.49 8.80 3.25
CA ALA A 39 -6.26 8.30 1.91
C ALA A 39 -4.76 8.08 1.66
N ILE A 40 -4.43 7.12 0.80
CA ILE A 40 -3.08 6.92 0.30
C ILE A 40 -3.04 7.31 -1.17
N GLU A 41 -2.08 8.16 -1.54
CA GLU A 41 -1.81 8.53 -2.92
C GLU A 41 -0.78 7.56 -3.50
N VAL A 42 -1.12 6.89 -4.60
CA VAL A 42 -0.17 6.07 -5.35
C VAL A 42 0.48 6.94 -6.40
N VAL A 43 1.81 6.99 -6.36
CA VAL A 43 2.63 7.79 -7.27
C VAL A 43 3.54 6.91 -8.12
N ARG A 44 3.85 7.40 -9.31
CA ARG A 44 4.81 6.75 -10.22
C ARG A 44 5.75 7.79 -10.82
N SER A 45 7.02 7.45 -10.82
CA SER A 45 8.06 8.11 -11.61
C SER A 45 8.44 7.21 -12.78
N THR A 46 8.81 7.81 -13.91
CA THR A 46 9.35 7.11 -15.08
C THR A 46 10.73 7.70 -15.42
N PRO A 47 11.55 7.02 -16.23
CA PRO A 47 12.81 7.61 -16.71
C PRO A 47 12.60 8.94 -17.45
N ASP A 48 11.47 9.10 -18.16
CA ASP A 48 11.14 10.32 -18.91
C ASP A 48 10.53 11.42 -18.03
N ASN A 49 9.93 11.06 -16.89
CA ASN A 49 9.42 11.99 -15.89
C ASN A 49 9.82 11.52 -14.48
N PRO A 50 10.97 11.99 -13.96
CA PRO A 50 11.46 11.55 -12.67
C PRO A 50 10.61 12.06 -11.50
N GLU A 51 9.86 13.14 -11.68
CA GLU A 51 8.96 13.67 -10.66
C GLU A 51 7.81 12.69 -10.39
N PRO A 52 7.53 12.34 -9.12
CA PRO A 52 6.42 11.45 -8.79
C PRO A 52 5.08 12.06 -9.23
N THR A 53 4.36 11.32 -10.07
CA THR A 53 3.03 11.72 -10.54
C THR A 53 1.95 10.84 -9.90
N PRO A 54 0.86 11.42 -9.37
CA PRO A 54 -0.28 10.65 -8.86
C PRO A 54 -0.93 9.83 -9.98
N VAL A 55 -1.19 8.55 -9.71
CA VAL A 55 -1.83 7.62 -10.65
C VAL A 55 -3.10 6.98 -10.07
N ALA A 56 -3.24 6.95 -8.75
CA ALA A 56 -4.44 6.46 -8.06
C ALA A 56 -4.51 6.99 -6.62
N TYR A 57 -5.69 6.90 -6.02
CA TYR A 57 -5.90 7.12 -4.59
C TYR A 57 -6.59 5.88 -4.00
N ILE A 58 -6.11 5.43 -2.84
CA ILE A 58 -6.69 4.32 -2.08
C ILE A 58 -7.45 4.92 -0.89
N SER A 59 -8.72 4.57 -0.77
CA SER A 59 -9.68 5.09 0.19
C SER A 59 -9.98 4.09 1.32
N PRO A 60 -10.62 4.52 2.41
CA PRO A 60 -10.97 3.61 3.51
C PRO A 60 -11.84 2.44 3.05
N GLY A 61 -11.52 1.24 3.54
CA GLY A 61 -12.14 -0.03 3.14
C GLY A 61 -11.43 -0.75 2.00
N GLU A 62 -10.50 -0.09 1.30
CA GLU A 62 -9.71 -0.70 0.24
C GLU A 62 -8.39 -1.29 0.77
N ALA A 63 -7.87 -2.30 0.07
CA ALA A 63 -6.62 -2.96 0.38
C ALA A 63 -5.53 -2.65 -0.66
N ILE A 64 -4.27 -2.60 -0.21
CA ILE A 64 -3.08 -2.44 -1.07
C ILE A 64 -1.97 -3.41 -0.67
N GLY A 65 -1.17 -3.84 -1.64
CA GLY A 65 -0.04 -4.76 -1.43
C GLY A 65 -0.42 -6.24 -1.52
N ASP A 66 -1.71 -6.54 -1.67
CA ASP A 66 -2.28 -7.84 -2.01
C ASP A 66 -1.63 -8.44 -3.25
N MET A 67 -1.48 -7.65 -4.32
CA MET A 67 -0.97 -8.16 -5.59
C MET A 67 0.50 -8.56 -5.55
N ALA A 68 1.33 -7.83 -4.82
CA ALA A 68 2.75 -8.17 -4.66
C ALA A 68 2.94 -9.41 -3.77
N LEU A 69 2.06 -9.61 -2.78
CA LEU A 69 2.09 -10.78 -1.91
C LEU A 69 1.54 -12.05 -2.56
N PHE A 70 0.48 -11.96 -3.36
CA PHE A 70 -0.11 -13.13 -4.03
C PHE A 70 0.68 -13.56 -5.29
N THR A 71 1.43 -12.66 -5.93
CA THR A 71 2.18 -12.98 -7.17
C THR A 71 3.70 -13.13 -6.97
N GLY A 72 4.24 -12.75 -5.81
CA GLY A 72 5.68 -12.74 -5.53
C GLY A 72 6.49 -11.74 -6.35
N LYS A 73 5.84 -10.87 -7.14
CA LYS A 73 6.50 -9.81 -7.93
C LYS A 73 6.71 -8.56 -7.09
N ARG A 74 7.85 -7.88 -7.29
CA ARG A 74 8.19 -6.61 -6.61
C ARG A 74 7.14 -5.53 -6.90
N ARG A 75 6.93 -4.61 -5.95
CA ARG A 75 6.08 -3.43 -6.12
C ARG A 75 6.58 -2.58 -7.29
N SER A 76 5.72 -2.32 -8.27
CA SER A 76 6.03 -1.50 -9.46
C SER A 76 5.66 -0.02 -9.31
N SER A 77 5.04 0.36 -8.18
CA SER A 77 4.61 1.72 -7.83
C SER A 77 4.95 2.03 -6.37
N ALA A 78 5.03 3.32 -6.03
CA ALA A 78 5.19 3.80 -4.66
C ALA A 78 3.84 4.38 -4.16
N GLY A 79 3.61 4.32 -2.85
CA GLY A 79 2.41 4.83 -2.19
C GLY A 79 2.59 4.74 -0.68
#